data_AF-A0A3S3MY19-F1
#
_entry.id   AF-A0A3S3MY19-F1
#
_cell.length_a   1.000
_cell.length_b   1.000
_cell.length_c   1.000
_cell.angle_alpha   90.00
_cell.angle_beta   90.00
_cell.angle_gamma   90.00
#
_symmetry.space_group_name_H-M   'P 1'
#
loop_
_entity.id
_entity.type
_entity.pdbx_description
1 polymer ?
#
loop_
_entity_poly.entity_id
_entity_poly.type
_entity_poly.pdbx_seq_one_letter_code
_entity_poly.pdbx_strand_id
1 'polypeptide(L)'
;MALPPNSPFRGVAAAIPQPAPEEDIDELKEYITGLTLYNSQGPSILYRDPNNDQDIVEAVYRWDERPYQEIFRTGFRPRDRNSTSFEDYYNLEWHVNGGGAPADTSPADGSVFVSTTRSASWRPRVTTDTILYRYEIFALGGIDTVLTLREHNDYPNQQEIAFVGGISPQYIRTARPYAVVVSPESQFPIYVPYDDRIYRNGRFNPNPTSSNEGQTTQEFMNRLRNVRCGENMINLVFTRQQHRIEKRETEKDTTTPLVEEKYVEPICGVGHYIECAFNFSNSEEAYLFIADQCLQINYAPGTTNDKIIKGPMSIGDGLPYLKDTIFANGIDAAFTSSRENEAYLFRNNIYALINFVEDGGRIIQGPKRIHR
;
A
#
# COMPACT_ATOMS: atom_id res chain seq x y z
N MET A 1 15.30 -20.96 -3.84
CA MET A 1 16.16 -20.67 -5.00
C MET A 1 16.05 -19.18 -5.29
N ALA A 2 17.16 -18.46 -5.52
CA ALA A 2 17.07 -17.05 -5.91
C ALA A 2 16.51 -16.96 -7.34
N LEU A 3 15.43 -16.22 -7.54
CA LEU A 3 14.79 -16.08 -8.84
C LEU A 3 15.57 -15.05 -9.70
N PRO A 4 16.07 -15.41 -10.90
CA PRO A 4 16.74 -14.45 -11.76
C PRO A 4 15.83 -13.25 -12.10
N PRO A 5 16.38 -12.05 -12.29
CA PRO A 5 15.61 -10.86 -12.64
C PRO A 5 14.62 -11.02 -13.80
N ASN A 6 15.04 -11.72 -14.86
CA ASN A 6 14.25 -11.91 -16.08
C ASN A 6 13.45 -13.22 -16.09
N SER A 7 13.33 -13.89 -14.93
CA SER A 7 12.62 -15.17 -14.86
C SER A 7 11.11 -14.95 -14.95
N PRO A 8 10.39 -15.64 -15.86
CA PRO A 8 8.92 -15.56 -15.91
C PRO A 8 8.26 -16.04 -14.61
N PHE A 9 8.96 -16.86 -13.82
CA PHE A 9 8.50 -17.27 -12.50
C PHE A 9 8.35 -16.11 -11.51
N ARG A 10 8.97 -14.95 -11.76
CA ARG A 10 8.74 -13.76 -10.92
C ARG A 10 7.30 -13.25 -10.99
N GLY A 11 6.57 -13.51 -12.08
CA GLY A 11 5.16 -13.12 -12.18
C GLY A 11 4.23 -13.87 -11.22
N VAL A 12 4.63 -15.06 -10.79
CA VAL A 12 3.84 -16.01 -10.00
C VAL A 12 4.50 -16.33 -8.65
N ALA A 13 5.70 -15.82 -8.38
CA ALA A 13 6.50 -16.14 -7.20
C ALA A 13 5.78 -15.80 -5.88
N ALA A 14 4.95 -14.75 -5.89
CA ALA A 14 4.17 -14.34 -4.73
C ALA A 14 3.08 -15.35 -4.36
N ALA A 15 2.59 -16.17 -5.30
CA ALA A 15 1.45 -17.06 -5.08
C ALA A 15 1.74 -18.17 -4.05
N ILE A 16 3.00 -18.55 -3.91
CA ILE A 16 3.43 -19.64 -3.04
C ILE A 16 4.44 -19.18 -1.98
N PRO A 17 4.54 -19.87 -0.84
CA PRO A 17 5.62 -19.63 0.11
C PRO A 17 7.00 -19.82 -0.51
N GLN A 18 7.97 -19.02 -0.08
CA GLN A 18 9.37 -19.13 -0.51
C GLN A 18 10.27 -19.55 0.66
N PRO A 19 11.20 -20.49 0.45
CA PRO A 19 11.55 -21.10 -0.83
C PRO A 19 10.50 -22.11 -1.32
N ALA A 20 10.13 -22.02 -2.59
CA ALA A 20 9.15 -22.90 -3.24
C ALA A 20 9.61 -24.37 -3.27
N PRO A 21 8.79 -25.34 -2.84
CA PRO A 21 8.97 -26.75 -3.16
C PRO A 21 8.93 -26.98 -4.68
N GLU A 22 9.68 -27.95 -5.20
CA GLU A 22 9.70 -28.26 -6.64
C GLU A 22 8.31 -28.62 -7.20
N GLU A 23 7.49 -29.31 -6.41
CA GLU A 23 6.12 -29.72 -6.78
C GLU A 23 5.19 -28.52 -7.01
N ASP A 24 5.32 -27.46 -6.19
CA ASP A 24 4.52 -26.24 -6.31
C ASP A 24 4.91 -25.41 -7.55
N ILE A 25 6.13 -25.57 -8.07
CA ILE A 25 6.60 -24.85 -9.27
C ILE A 25 5.87 -25.35 -10.52
N ASP A 26 5.45 -26.61 -10.56
CA ASP A 26 4.72 -27.18 -11.70
C ASP A 26 3.30 -26.59 -11.81
N GLU A 27 2.61 -26.37 -10.69
CA GLU A 27 1.29 -25.72 -10.67
C GLU A 27 1.36 -24.28 -11.19
N LEU A 28 2.49 -23.59 -10.98
CA LEU A 28 2.68 -22.23 -11.46
C LEU A 28 2.93 -22.12 -12.98
N LYS A 29 3.30 -23.22 -13.65
CA LYS A 29 3.55 -23.22 -15.10
C LYS A 29 2.28 -22.91 -15.88
N GLU A 30 1.12 -23.39 -15.41
CA GLU A 30 -0.17 -23.13 -16.06
C GLU A 30 -0.47 -21.63 -16.06
N TYR A 31 -0.23 -20.94 -14.94
CA TYR A 31 -0.39 -19.48 -14.86
C TYR A 31 0.54 -18.74 -15.80
N ILE A 32 1.82 -19.15 -15.88
CA ILE A 32 2.79 -18.54 -16.81
C ILE A 32 2.36 -18.74 -18.27
N THR A 33 1.92 -19.96 -18.62
CA THR A 33 1.47 -20.29 -19.98
C THR A 33 0.23 -19.48 -20.36
N GLY A 34 -0.80 -19.44 -19.51
CA GLY A 34 -1.99 -18.63 -19.76
C GLY A 34 -1.67 -17.15 -19.90
N LEU A 35 -0.88 -16.60 -18.96
CA LEU A 35 -0.45 -15.20 -19.00
C LEU A 35 0.30 -14.87 -20.30
N THR A 36 1.24 -15.73 -20.72
CA THR A 36 2.02 -15.51 -21.94
C THR A 36 1.16 -15.58 -23.19
N LEU A 37 0.26 -16.58 -23.26
CA LEU A 37 -0.57 -16.81 -24.44
C LEU A 37 -1.54 -15.65 -24.67
N TYR A 38 -2.28 -15.27 -23.62
CA TYR A 38 -3.39 -14.32 -23.72
C TYR A 38 -2.96 -12.84 -23.61
N ASN A 39 -1.68 -12.57 -23.41
CA ASN A 39 -1.11 -11.22 -23.50
C ASN A 39 -0.09 -11.08 -24.65
N SER A 40 0.05 -12.11 -25.50
CA SER A 40 1.08 -12.16 -26.56
C SER A 40 0.94 -11.11 -27.66
N GLN A 41 -0.29 -10.62 -27.90
CA GLN A 41 -0.58 -9.58 -28.90
C GLN A 41 -0.51 -8.16 -28.30
N GLY A 42 -0.41 -8.06 -26.98
CA GLY A 42 -0.33 -6.79 -26.24
C GLY A 42 1.11 -6.36 -25.94
N PRO A 43 1.28 -5.32 -25.12
CA PRO A 43 2.60 -4.89 -24.68
C PRO A 43 3.29 -5.97 -23.84
N SER A 44 4.62 -6.06 -23.96
CA SER A 44 5.42 -6.99 -23.15
C SER A 44 5.20 -6.75 -21.67
N ILE A 45 4.90 -7.82 -20.93
CA ILE A 45 4.71 -7.77 -19.47
C ILE A 45 5.99 -7.33 -18.78
N LEU A 46 5.89 -6.28 -17.97
CA LEU A 46 6.99 -5.75 -17.16
C LEU A 46 6.72 -6.00 -15.68
N TYR A 47 7.60 -6.78 -15.05
CA TYR A 47 7.56 -7.01 -13.60
C TYR A 47 8.27 -5.87 -12.85
N ARG A 48 7.98 -5.75 -11.55
CA ARG A 48 8.73 -4.84 -10.66
C ARG A 48 10.21 -5.17 -10.65
N ASP A 49 11.04 -4.14 -10.50
CA ASP A 49 12.50 -4.25 -10.57
C ASP A 49 13.01 -5.17 -9.45
N PRO A 50 13.67 -6.29 -9.80
CA PRO A 50 14.21 -7.22 -8.83
C PRO A 50 15.64 -6.87 -8.39
N ASN A 51 16.27 -5.86 -8.99
CA ASN A 51 17.63 -5.46 -8.64
C ASN A 51 17.67 -4.96 -7.20
N ASN A 52 18.68 -5.38 -6.45
CA ASN A 52 18.84 -5.07 -5.03
C ASN A 52 17.60 -5.38 -4.18
N ASP A 53 16.82 -6.39 -4.58
CA ASP A 53 15.60 -6.80 -3.88
C ASP A 53 14.53 -5.67 -3.81
N GLN A 54 14.53 -4.75 -4.78
CA GLN A 54 13.63 -3.59 -4.76
C GLN A 54 12.15 -4.00 -4.71
N ASP A 55 11.79 -5.07 -5.42
CA ASP A 55 10.44 -5.63 -5.45
C ASP A 55 9.94 -6.12 -4.08
N ILE A 56 10.83 -6.52 -3.17
CA ILE A 56 10.44 -6.96 -1.82
C ILE A 56 10.67 -5.91 -0.74
N VAL A 57 11.48 -4.87 -0.96
CA VAL A 57 11.59 -3.76 0.01
C VAL A 57 10.51 -2.69 -0.19
N GLU A 58 9.97 -2.57 -1.40
CA GLU A 58 8.83 -1.70 -1.68
C GLU A 58 7.52 -2.35 -1.26
N ALA A 59 6.85 -1.72 -0.30
CA ALA A 59 5.52 -2.11 0.11
C ALA A 59 4.50 -1.85 -1.01
N VAL A 60 3.55 -2.77 -1.15
CA VAL A 60 2.29 -2.56 -1.87
C VAL A 60 1.14 -2.75 -0.91
N TYR A 61 0.01 -2.10 -1.22
CA TYR A 61 -1.15 -2.06 -0.36
C TYR A 61 -2.35 -2.69 -1.05
N ARG A 62 -3.18 -3.38 -0.27
CA ARG A 62 -4.46 -3.91 -0.74
C ARG A 62 -5.55 -3.56 0.25
N TRP A 63 -6.65 -3.03 -0.25
CA TRP A 63 -7.88 -2.86 0.51
C TRP A 63 -8.77 -4.08 0.24
N ASP A 64 -9.33 -4.68 1.29
CA ASP A 64 -10.18 -5.87 1.17
C ASP A 64 -11.23 -5.88 2.29
N GLU A 65 -12.42 -6.42 2.01
CA GLU A 65 -13.47 -6.62 3.02
C GLU A 65 -13.18 -7.83 3.91
N ARG A 66 -12.39 -8.80 3.41
CA ARG A 66 -12.06 -9.99 4.18
C ARG A 66 -11.17 -9.64 5.36
N PRO A 67 -11.46 -10.17 6.55
CA PRO A 67 -10.77 -9.81 7.77
C PRO A 67 -9.40 -10.49 7.89
N TYR A 68 -8.52 -9.90 8.71
CA TYR A 68 -7.13 -10.35 8.84
C TYR A 68 -7.01 -11.80 9.32
N GLN A 69 -7.99 -12.31 10.08
CA GLN A 69 -8.04 -13.70 10.55
C GLN A 69 -8.12 -14.70 9.40
N GLU A 70 -8.74 -14.31 8.28
CA GLU A 70 -8.78 -15.12 7.07
C GLU A 70 -7.49 -14.90 6.26
N ILE A 71 -7.18 -13.65 5.93
CA ILE A 71 -6.09 -13.33 5.01
C ILE A 71 -4.72 -13.73 5.55
N PHE A 72 -4.45 -13.59 6.85
CA PHE A 72 -3.18 -14.06 7.43
C PHE A 72 -3.07 -15.60 7.46
N ARG A 73 -4.17 -16.33 7.28
CA ARG A 73 -4.17 -17.81 7.16
C ARG A 73 -4.00 -18.25 5.71
N THR A 74 -4.75 -17.66 4.79
CA THR A 74 -4.89 -18.16 3.42
C THR A 74 -4.06 -17.40 2.39
N GLY A 75 -3.67 -16.16 2.71
CA GLY A 75 -3.18 -15.20 1.73
C GLY A 75 -4.32 -14.68 0.86
N PHE A 76 -3.96 -13.92 -0.18
CA PHE A 76 -4.89 -13.51 -1.21
C PHE A 76 -4.89 -14.53 -2.33
N ARG A 77 -6.07 -15.06 -2.64
CA ARG A 77 -6.27 -15.93 -3.80
C ARG A 77 -6.95 -15.14 -4.93
N PRO A 78 -6.65 -15.48 -6.19
CA PRO A 78 -7.38 -14.93 -7.33
C PRO A 78 -8.85 -15.33 -7.22
N ARG A 79 -9.71 -14.57 -7.92
CA ARG A 79 -11.13 -14.86 -7.97
C ARG A 79 -11.36 -16.04 -8.92
N ASP A 80 -12.24 -16.95 -8.55
CA ASP A 80 -12.57 -18.09 -9.42
C ASP A 80 -13.09 -17.61 -10.78
N ARG A 81 -12.67 -18.28 -11.85
CA ARG A 81 -13.03 -17.90 -13.23
C ARG A 81 -14.54 -17.73 -13.44
N ASN A 82 -15.37 -18.52 -12.75
CA ASN A 82 -16.83 -18.50 -12.93
C ASN A 82 -17.24 -18.52 -14.41
N SER A 83 -17.94 -17.49 -14.88
CA SER A 83 -18.38 -17.30 -16.28
C SER A 83 -17.33 -16.67 -17.19
N THR A 84 -16.21 -16.17 -16.66
CA THR A 84 -15.17 -15.49 -17.46
C THR A 84 -14.56 -16.45 -18.48
N SER A 85 -14.34 -15.96 -19.70
CA SER A 85 -13.64 -16.74 -20.73
C SER A 85 -12.20 -17.03 -20.30
N PHE A 86 -11.56 -18.06 -20.86
CA PHE A 86 -10.14 -18.31 -20.57
C PHE A 86 -9.26 -17.14 -21.03
N GLU A 87 -9.63 -16.47 -22.12
CA GLU A 87 -8.91 -15.30 -22.62
C GLU A 87 -8.96 -14.15 -21.63
N ASP A 88 -10.17 -13.76 -21.20
CA ASP A 88 -10.36 -12.64 -20.26
C ASP A 88 -9.77 -12.94 -18.89
N TYR A 89 -9.83 -14.20 -18.43
CA TYR A 89 -9.29 -14.61 -17.14
C TYR A 89 -7.78 -14.38 -17.00
N TYR A 90 -7.03 -14.45 -18.11
CA TYR A 90 -5.60 -14.22 -18.17
C TYR A 90 -5.20 -12.88 -18.80
N ASN A 91 -6.15 -12.10 -19.33
CA ASN A 91 -5.89 -10.85 -20.02
C ASN A 91 -5.69 -9.69 -19.02
N LEU A 92 -4.47 -9.13 -18.99
CA LEU A 92 -4.10 -8.06 -18.06
C LEU A 92 -4.80 -6.75 -18.37
N GLU A 93 -4.93 -6.37 -19.64
CA GLU A 93 -5.60 -5.12 -20.05
C GLU A 93 -7.07 -5.17 -19.67
N TRP A 94 -7.73 -6.31 -19.94
CA TRP A 94 -9.11 -6.54 -19.52
C TRP A 94 -9.25 -6.52 -18.00
N HIS A 95 -8.32 -7.14 -17.26
CA HIS A 95 -8.33 -7.11 -15.80
C HIS A 95 -8.20 -5.68 -15.24
N VAL A 96 -7.26 -4.88 -15.75
CA VAL A 96 -7.01 -3.52 -15.26
C VAL A 96 -8.12 -2.55 -15.65
N ASN A 97 -8.63 -2.63 -16.89
CA ASN A 97 -9.59 -1.66 -17.40
C ASN A 97 -11.06 -2.07 -17.15
N GLY A 98 -11.34 -3.38 -17.07
CA GLY A 98 -12.68 -3.95 -16.93
C GLY A 98 -12.92 -4.75 -15.65
N GLY A 99 -11.87 -5.24 -14.98
CA GLY A 99 -11.95 -6.15 -13.83
C GLY A 99 -12.12 -5.50 -12.45
N GLY A 100 -12.24 -4.18 -12.41
CA GLY A 100 -12.43 -3.38 -11.18
C GLY A 100 -11.12 -2.91 -10.56
N ALA A 101 -11.18 -1.80 -9.80
CA ALA A 101 -10.03 -1.22 -9.11
C ALA A 101 -9.46 -2.18 -8.04
N PRO A 102 -8.24 -1.96 -7.49
CA PRO A 102 -7.60 -2.82 -6.50
C PRO A 102 -8.39 -3.18 -5.22
N ALA A 103 -9.55 -2.56 -4.98
CA ALA A 103 -10.46 -2.90 -3.90
C ALA A 103 -11.92 -3.07 -4.34
N ASP A 104 -12.18 -3.25 -5.63
CA ASP A 104 -13.52 -3.63 -6.04
C ASP A 104 -13.82 -5.01 -5.46
N THR A 105 -14.75 -5.04 -4.51
CA THR A 105 -15.18 -6.22 -3.77
C THR A 105 -16.31 -6.96 -4.48
N SER A 106 -16.79 -6.42 -5.62
CA SER A 106 -17.85 -7.02 -6.44
C SER A 106 -17.71 -6.83 -7.97
N PRO A 107 -16.55 -7.06 -8.62
CA PRO A 107 -16.57 -7.24 -10.06
C PRO A 107 -17.18 -8.61 -10.37
N ALA A 108 -18.17 -8.64 -11.26
CA ALA A 108 -18.94 -9.84 -11.60
C ALA A 108 -18.08 -10.98 -12.17
N ASP A 109 -16.92 -10.66 -12.72
CA ASP A 109 -16.09 -11.59 -13.49
C ASP A 109 -14.78 -11.92 -12.77
N GLY A 110 -14.41 -13.21 -12.77
CA GLY A 110 -13.19 -13.72 -12.17
C GLY A 110 -11.94 -13.43 -12.99
N SER A 111 -10.79 -13.40 -12.32
CA SER A 111 -9.49 -13.09 -12.91
C SER A 111 -8.35 -13.76 -12.14
N VAL A 112 -7.29 -14.15 -12.85
CA VAL A 112 -6.08 -14.77 -12.27
C VAL A 112 -5.25 -13.79 -11.45
N PHE A 113 -5.54 -12.50 -11.53
CA PHE A 113 -4.77 -11.45 -10.87
C PHE A 113 -5.35 -11.07 -9.51
N VAL A 114 -4.46 -10.84 -8.55
CA VAL A 114 -4.74 -10.11 -7.30
C VAL A 114 -4.12 -8.73 -7.40
N SER A 115 -4.98 -7.71 -7.40
CA SER A 115 -4.57 -6.31 -7.49
C SER A 115 -4.10 -5.75 -6.15
N THR A 116 -3.02 -4.97 -6.20
CA THR A 116 -2.54 -4.11 -5.12
C THR A 116 -2.16 -2.74 -5.70
N THR A 117 -1.82 -1.78 -4.86
CA THR A 117 -1.37 -0.46 -5.27
C THR A 117 -0.04 -0.11 -4.59
N ARG A 118 0.86 0.57 -5.32
CA ARG A 118 2.03 1.19 -4.68
C ARG A 118 1.66 2.39 -3.79
N SER A 119 0.49 2.98 -4.01
CA SER A 119 0.08 4.19 -3.31
C SER A 119 -0.46 3.87 -1.92
N ALA A 120 0.26 4.26 -0.87
CA ALA A 120 -0.22 4.18 0.51
C ALA A 120 -1.46 5.06 0.77
N SER A 121 -1.64 6.09 -0.06
CA SER A 121 -2.71 7.10 0.05
C SER A 121 -3.92 6.78 -0.83
N TRP A 122 -3.81 5.85 -1.79
CA TRP A 122 -4.95 5.45 -2.59
C TRP A 122 -6.04 4.82 -1.71
N ARG A 123 -7.28 5.16 -2.02
CA ARG A 123 -8.49 4.68 -1.35
C ARG A 123 -9.50 4.24 -2.40
N PRO A 124 -10.20 3.13 -2.19
CA PRO A 124 -11.25 2.73 -3.11
C PRO A 124 -12.46 3.64 -3.02
N ARG A 125 -13.32 3.56 -4.03
CA ARG A 125 -14.67 4.10 -3.93
C ARG A 125 -15.55 3.00 -3.35
N VAL A 126 -16.33 3.33 -2.34
CA VAL A 126 -17.38 2.47 -1.79
C VAL A 126 -18.69 3.22 -1.85
N THR A 127 -19.78 2.50 -2.06
CA THR A 127 -21.14 3.07 -2.21
C THR A 127 -22.01 2.89 -0.97
N THR A 128 -21.56 2.07 -0.02
CA THR A 128 -22.26 1.82 1.23
C THR A 128 -21.25 1.80 2.38
N ASP A 129 -21.75 2.07 3.58
CA ASP A 129 -20.96 1.97 4.80
C ASP A 129 -20.45 0.54 4.98
N THR A 130 -19.16 0.40 5.25
CA THR A 130 -18.52 -0.91 5.35
C THR A 130 -17.28 -0.86 6.24
N ILE A 131 -16.71 -2.02 6.53
CA ILE A 131 -15.40 -2.17 7.16
C ILE A 131 -14.44 -2.69 6.10
N LEU A 132 -13.37 -1.94 5.85
CA LEU A 132 -12.28 -2.38 4.98
C LEU A 132 -10.98 -2.54 5.76
N TYR A 133 -10.22 -3.55 5.38
CA TYR A 133 -8.88 -3.78 5.90
C TYR A 133 -7.86 -3.31 4.88
N ARG A 134 -6.96 -2.44 5.30
CA ARG A 134 -5.77 -2.10 4.51
C ARG A 134 -4.63 -3.03 4.90
N TYR A 135 -4.26 -3.90 3.98
CA TYR A 135 -3.13 -4.79 4.08
C TYR A 135 -1.88 -4.15 3.49
N GLU A 136 -0.75 -4.39 4.14
CA GLU A 136 0.57 -3.99 3.66
C GLU A 136 1.40 -5.24 3.39
N ILE A 137 1.98 -5.27 2.19
CA ILE A 137 2.48 -6.48 1.55
C ILE A 137 3.87 -6.18 0.98
N PHE A 138 4.81 -7.09 1.23
CA PHE A 138 6.16 -7.07 0.67
C PHE A 138 6.36 -8.38 -0.09
N ALA A 139 5.94 -8.44 -1.35
CA ALA A 139 5.90 -9.67 -2.15
C ALA A 139 6.94 -9.66 -3.26
N LEU A 140 7.39 -10.83 -3.73
CA LEU A 140 8.30 -10.94 -4.89
C LEU A 140 7.56 -10.67 -6.20
N GLY A 141 8.22 -10.01 -7.14
CA GLY A 141 7.72 -9.77 -8.49
C GLY A 141 6.47 -8.92 -8.54
N GLY A 142 5.43 -9.39 -9.23
CA GLY A 142 4.23 -8.61 -9.54
C GLY A 142 4.42 -7.73 -10.78
N ILE A 143 3.36 -7.62 -11.58
CA ILE A 143 3.35 -6.88 -12.85
C ILE A 143 3.12 -5.41 -12.56
N ASP A 144 3.99 -4.56 -13.08
CA ASP A 144 3.80 -3.11 -13.08
C ASP A 144 2.84 -2.73 -14.20
N THR A 145 1.57 -2.56 -13.87
CA THR A 145 0.50 -2.33 -14.86
C THR A 145 0.65 -1.00 -15.59
N VAL A 146 1.22 0.01 -14.91
CA VAL A 146 1.43 1.34 -15.49
C VAL A 146 2.55 1.28 -16.53
N LEU A 147 3.66 0.60 -16.21
CA LEU A 147 4.77 0.42 -17.16
C LEU A 147 4.43 -0.54 -18.30
N THR A 148 3.64 -1.58 -18.01
CA THR A 148 3.22 -2.60 -18.99
C THR A 148 2.22 -2.04 -19.97
N LEU A 149 1.08 -1.53 -19.51
CA LEU A 149 -0.04 -1.12 -20.37
C LEU A 149 0.13 0.29 -20.94
N ARG A 150 0.83 1.19 -20.23
CA ARG A 150 1.12 2.56 -20.70
C ARG A 150 -0.14 3.30 -21.15
N GLU A 151 -0.26 3.64 -22.43
CA GLU A 151 -1.43 4.29 -23.03
C GLU A 151 -2.71 3.44 -23.01
N HIS A 152 -2.58 2.12 -22.81
CA HIS A 152 -3.69 1.18 -22.64
C HIS A 152 -4.17 1.07 -21.18
N ASN A 153 -3.58 1.83 -20.24
CA ASN A 153 -4.03 1.84 -18.85
C ASN A 153 -5.02 2.99 -18.65
N ASP A 154 -6.29 2.67 -18.40
CA ASP A 154 -7.33 3.68 -18.15
C ASP A 154 -7.21 4.30 -16.74
N TYR A 155 -6.47 3.65 -15.84
CA TYR A 155 -6.38 3.99 -14.42
C TYR A 155 -4.94 4.09 -13.88
N PRO A 156 -4.03 4.83 -14.54
CA PRO A 156 -2.61 4.85 -14.15
C PRO A 156 -2.37 5.50 -12.78
N ASN A 157 -3.31 6.31 -12.30
CA ASN A 157 -3.29 6.93 -10.98
C ASN A 157 -3.50 5.93 -9.83
N GLN A 158 -4.02 4.73 -10.11
CA GLN A 158 -4.14 3.66 -9.12
C GLN A 158 -2.78 3.03 -8.80
N GLN A 159 -1.76 3.24 -9.65
CA GLN A 159 -0.42 2.67 -9.50
C GLN A 159 -0.47 1.16 -9.19
N GLU A 160 -1.30 0.45 -9.96
CA GLU A 160 -1.63 -0.94 -9.68
C GLU A 160 -0.43 -1.87 -9.95
N ILE A 161 -0.21 -2.77 -9.00
CA ILE A 161 0.66 -3.93 -9.15
C ILE A 161 -0.20 -5.18 -9.13
N ALA A 162 -0.18 -5.95 -10.21
CA ALA A 162 -0.99 -7.16 -10.34
C ALA A 162 -0.16 -8.41 -10.05
N PHE A 163 -0.63 -9.26 -9.14
CA PHE A 163 0.02 -10.53 -8.80
C PHE A 163 -0.74 -11.70 -9.41
N VAL A 164 -0.05 -12.54 -10.18
CA VAL A 164 -0.66 -13.69 -10.86
C VAL A 164 -0.72 -14.87 -9.91
N GLY A 165 -1.89 -15.52 -9.81
CA GLY A 165 -2.07 -16.72 -8.98
C GLY A 165 -2.19 -16.44 -7.48
N GLY A 166 -2.05 -15.18 -7.05
CA GLY A 166 -2.29 -14.74 -5.68
C GLY A 166 -1.06 -14.25 -4.93
N ILE A 167 -1.22 -14.08 -3.62
CA ILE A 167 -0.21 -13.59 -2.68
C ILE A 167 -0.25 -14.47 -1.43
N SER A 168 0.82 -15.23 -1.20
CA SER A 168 1.01 -16.09 -0.05
C SER A 168 1.05 -15.29 1.26
N PRO A 169 0.49 -15.82 2.37
CA PRO A 169 0.44 -15.10 3.64
C PRO A 169 1.81 -14.64 4.16
N GLN A 170 2.90 -15.30 3.77
CA GLN A 170 4.25 -14.91 4.22
C GLN A 170 4.66 -13.49 3.80
N TYR A 171 4.03 -12.95 2.75
CA TYR A 171 4.34 -11.62 2.21
C TYR A 171 3.50 -10.51 2.84
N ILE A 172 2.48 -10.87 3.63
CA ILE A 172 1.54 -9.91 4.22
C ILE A 172 2.05 -9.56 5.60
N ARG A 173 2.40 -8.28 5.84
CA ARG A 173 3.03 -7.82 7.09
C ARG A 173 2.00 -7.38 8.11
N THR A 174 1.12 -6.47 7.71
CA THR A 174 0.14 -5.86 8.61
C THR A 174 -1.23 -5.74 7.95
N ALA A 175 -2.25 -5.59 8.80
CA ALA A 175 -3.61 -5.23 8.43
C ALA A 175 -4.10 -4.16 9.40
N ARG A 176 -4.72 -3.10 8.88
CA ARG A 176 -5.37 -2.06 9.67
C ARG A 176 -6.84 -1.96 9.26
N PRO A 177 -7.80 -2.12 10.19
CA PRO A 177 -9.21 -1.96 9.88
C PRO A 177 -9.60 -0.48 9.81
N TYR A 178 -10.53 -0.17 8.91
CA TYR A 178 -11.13 1.14 8.75
C TYR A 178 -12.65 1.00 8.68
N ALA A 179 -13.36 1.80 9.46
CA ALA A 179 -14.75 2.12 9.17
C ALA A 179 -14.77 3.08 7.98
N VAL A 180 -15.50 2.71 6.93
CA VAL A 180 -15.68 3.54 5.74
C VAL A 180 -17.11 4.03 5.72
N VAL A 181 -17.29 5.35 5.77
CA VAL A 181 -18.60 5.98 5.86
C VAL A 181 -18.87 6.76 4.59
N VAL A 182 -20.01 6.50 3.96
CA VAL A 182 -20.49 7.18 2.76
C VAL A 182 -21.51 8.23 3.18
N SER A 183 -21.09 9.50 3.18
CA SER A 183 -21.99 10.61 3.46
C SER A 183 -22.71 11.06 2.18
N PRO A 184 -24.04 11.25 2.20
CA PRO A 184 -24.78 11.89 1.10
C PRO A 184 -24.28 13.31 0.79
N GLU A 185 -23.64 13.97 1.76
CA GLU A 185 -23.13 15.35 1.65
C GLU A 185 -21.68 15.41 1.16
N SER A 186 -20.97 14.27 1.11
CA SER A 186 -19.57 14.19 0.65
C SER A 186 -19.49 13.44 -0.68
N GLN A 187 -18.71 13.98 -1.62
CA GLN A 187 -18.44 13.29 -2.89
C GLN A 187 -17.53 12.07 -2.72
N PHE A 188 -16.81 11.97 -1.59
CA PHE A 188 -15.84 10.90 -1.32
C PHE A 188 -16.13 10.21 0.02
N PRO A 189 -15.97 8.88 0.12
CA PRO A 189 -16.09 8.16 1.38
C PRO A 189 -15.02 8.60 2.39
N ILE A 190 -15.39 8.61 3.66
CA ILE A 190 -14.49 8.95 4.76
C ILE A 190 -13.95 7.66 5.36
N TYR A 191 -12.63 7.58 5.53
CA TYR A 191 -11.94 6.42 6.07
C TYR A 191 -11.45 6.72 7.48
N VAL A 192 -12.10 6.15 8.48
CA VAL A 192 -11.74 6.30 9.89
C VAL A 192 -11.12 4.99 10.36
N PRO A 193 -9.92 4.99 10.96
CA PRO A 193 -9.40 3.79 11.62
C PRO A 193 -10.47 3.22 12.57
N TYR A 194 -10.82 1.95 12.41
CA TYR A 194 -11.89 1.33 13.20
C TYR A 194 -11.51 1.24 14.68
N ASP A 195 -10.23 1.01 14.94
CA ASP A 195 -9.58 1.05 16.25
C ASP A 195 -8.16 1.61 16.11
N ASP A 196 -7.48 1.80 17.24
CA ASP A 196 -6.06 2.16 17.28
C ASP A 196 -5.14 0.96 17.04
N ARG A 197 -5.67 -0.19 16.58
CA ARG A 197 -4.90 -1.44 16.49
C ARG A 197 -4.35 -1.66 15.09
N ILE A 198 -3.11 -2.13 15.05
CA ILE A 198 -2.48 -2.66 13.85
C ILE A 198 -2.24 -4.16 14.08
N TYR A 199 -2.87 -4.98 13.24
CA TYR A 199 -2.72 -6.43 13.30
C TYR A 199 -1.48 -6.83 12.51
N ARG A 200 -0.52 -7.46 13.18
CA ARG A 200 0.72 -7.93 12.60
C ARG A 200 0.63 -9.43 12.35
N ASN A 201 1.01 -9.85 11.15
CA ASN A 201 1.13 -11.25 10.81
C ASN A 201 2.46 -11.81 11.33
N GLY A 202 2.39 -12.68 12.33
CA GLY A 202 3.57 -13.30 12.93
C GLY A 202 4.27 -14.31 12.00
N ARG A 203 3.66 -14.70 10.89
CA ARG A 203 4.27 -15.53 9.83
C ARG A 203 4.95 -14.70 8.74
N PHE A 204 4.95 -13.37 8.83
CA PHE A 204 5.58 -12.51 7.84
C PHE A 204 7.07 -12.86 7.66
N ASN A 205 7.40 -13.34 6.47
CA ASN A 205 8.72 -13.73 6.03
C ASN A 205 8.80 -13.64 4.50
N PRO A 206 9.14 -12.46 3.96
CA PRO A 206 9.24 -12.27 2.51
C PRO A 206 10.48 -12.93 1.88
N ASN A 207 11.34 -13.56 2.69
CA ASN A 207 12.53 -14.34 2.32
C ASN A 207 13.44 -13.71 1.24
N PRO A 208 14.33 -12.78 1.61
CA PRO A 208 15.18 -12.03 0.68
C PRO A 208 16.40 -12.84 0.16
N THR A 209 16.24 -14.11 -0.24
CA THR A 209 17.36 -15.08 -0.34
C THR A 209 18.66 -14.58 -1.00
N SER A 210 19.69 -14.42 -0.16
CA SER A 210 21.02 -15.06 -0.17
C SER A 210 22.04 -14.78 -1.29
N SER A 211 22.10 -13.60 -1.88
CA SER A 211 23.39 -13.10 -2.40
C SER A 211 24.08 -12.31 -1.29
N ASN A 212 25.41 -12.43 -1.17
CA ASN A 212 26.21 -11.72 -0.15
C ASN A 212 26.12 -10.17 -0.25
N GLU A 213 25.39 -9.65 -1.24
CA GLU A 213 25.09 -8.22 -1.45
C GLU A 213 23.83 -7.75 -0.69
N GLY A 214 23.04 -8.67 -0.11
CA GLY A 214 21.74 -8.40 0.53
C GLY A 214 21.75 -8.10 2.04
N GLN A 215 22.88 -7.69 2.64
CA GLN A 215 22.92 -7.40 4.10
C GLN A 215 21.93 -6.29 4.49
N THR A 216 21.86 -5.20 3.71
CA THR A 216 20.96 -4.07 3.96
C THR A 216 19.48 -4.47 3.81
N THR A 217 19.13 -5.22 2.76
CA THR A 217 17.78 -5.77 2.55
C THR A 217 17.40 -6.71 3.70
N GLN A 218 18.29 -7.64 4.05
CA GLN A 218 18.05 -8.59 5.14
C GLN A 218 17.87 -7.87 6.48
N GLU A 219 18.68 -6.85 6.77
CA GLU A 219 18.53 -6.01 7.96
C GLU A 219 17.20 -5.25 7.96
N PHE A 220 16.83 -4.64 6.85
CA PHE A 220 15.54 -3.96 6.69
C PHE A 220 14.37 -4.92 6.95
N MET A 221 14.39 -6.09 6.32
CA MET A 221 13.37 -7.13 6.50
C MET A 221 13.34 -7.67 7.92
N ASN A 222 14.49 -7.82 8.57
CA ASN A 222 14.58 -8.23 9.96
C ASN A 222 14.00 -7.16 10.91
N ARG A 223 14.19 -5.87 10.61
CA ARG A 223 13.55 -4.78 11.38
C ARG A 223 12.03 -4.83 11.24
N LEU A 224 11.50 -5.04 10.04
CA LEU A 224 10.06 -5.19 9.79
C LEU A 224 9.46 -6.44 10.43
N ARG A 225 10.22 -7.53 10.49
CA ARG A 225 9.81 -8.78 11.14
C ARG A 225 9.87 -8.67 12.66
N ASN A 226 10.92 -8.11 13.22
CA ASN A 226 11.18 -8.15 14.67
C ASN A 226 10.75 -6.86 15.39
N VAL A 227 9.66 -6.23 14.92
CA VAL A 227 9.08 -5.06 15.57
C VAL A 227 8.60 -5.43 16.97
N ARG A 228 8.99 -4.64 17.99
CA ARG A 228 8.44 -4.77 19.34
C ARG A 228 6.99 -4.31 19.32
N CYS A 229 6.09 -5.17 19.76
CA CYS A 229 4.67 -4.86 19.83
C CYS A 229 4.42 -3.90 21.00
N GLY A 230 4.03 -2.65 20.70
CA GLY A 230 3.48 -1.72 21.68
C GLY A 230 2.00 -1.99 21.94
N GLU A 231 1.35 -1.18 22.78
CA GLU A 231 -0.06 -1.34 23.17
C GLU A 231 -1.02 -1.44 21.97
N ASN A 232 -0.67 -0.78 20.88
CA ASN A 232 -1.50 -0.66 19.68
C ASN A 232 -1.17 -1.69 18.58
N MET A 233 -0.14 -2.53 18.74
CA MET A 233 0.25 -3.52 17.72
C MET A 233 0.02 -4.93 18.24
N ILE A 234 -0.84 -5.68 17.55
CA ILE A 234 -1.23 -7.04 17.96
C ILE A 234 -0.56 -8.05 17.03
N ASN A 235 0.34 -8.88 17.57
CA ASN A 235 0.99 -9.93 16.81
C ASN A 235 0.20 -11.25 16.82
N LEU A 236 -0.18 -11.72 15.64
CA LEU A 236 -0.99 -12.93 15.46
C LEU A 236 -0.18 -14.04 14.80
N VAL A 237 -0.08 -15.19 15.48
CA VAL A 237 0.55 -16.39 14.92
C VAL A 237 -0.50 -17.49 14.80
N PHE A 238 -0.97 -17.73 13.59
CA PHE A 238 -1.76 -18.92 13.31
C PHE A 238 -0.81 -20.13 13.25
N THR A 239 -1.17 -21.31 13.75
CA THR A 239 -0.40 -22.55 13.56
C THR A 239 -1.33 -23.64 13.05
N ARG A 240 -0.82 -24.51 12.17
CA ARG A 240 -1.57 -25.69 11.73
C ARG A 240 -1.35 -26.77 12.78
N GLN A 241 -2.37 -27.15 13.55
CA GLN A 241 -2.24 -28.28 14.46
C GLN A 241 -2.09 -29.57 13.64
N GLN A 242 -0.90 -30.17 13.65
CA GLN A 242 -0.72 -31.55 13.24
C GLN A 242 -1.13 -32.44 14.42
N HIS A 243 -2.41 -32.74 14.56
CA HIS A 243 -2.82 -33.95 15.26
C HIS A 243 -3.57 -34.87 14.31
N ARG A 244 -3.10 -36.11 14.30
CA ARG A 244 -3.66 -37.28 13.64
C ARG A 244 -5.15 -37.37 13.96
N ILE A 245 -5.95 -37.47 12.89
CA ILE A 245 -7.35 -37.88 12.82
C ILE A 245 -8.36 -36.78 13.20
N GLU A 246 -9.08 -36.36 12.16
CA GLU A 246 -10.22 -35.42 12.10
C GLU A 246 -9.90 -33.92 12.26
N LYS A 247 -10.09 -33.21 11.13
CA LYS A 247 -9.94 -31.76 10.96
C LYS A 247 -10.87 -31.00 11.92
N ARG A 248 -10.34 -30.57 13.07
CA ARG A 248 -10.81 -29.38 13.78
C ARG A 248 -9.59 -28.52 14.13
N GLU A 249 -9.59 -27.29 13.61
CA GLU A 249 -8.51 -26.32 13.82
C GLU A 249 -8.82 -25.49 15.08
N THR A 250 -7.86 -25.36 15.99
CA THR A 250 -8.04 -24.57 17.23
C THR A 250 -7.13 -23.34 17.24
N GLU A 251 -7.74 -22.19 17.53
CA GLU A 251 -7.13 -20.89 17.74
C GLU A 251 -6.29 -20.88 19.03
N LYS A 252 -5.09 -20.28 19.00
CA LYS A 252 -4.33 -20.00 20.21
C LYS A 252 -3.97 -18.52 20.23
N ASP A 253 -4.88 -17.73 20.77
CA ASP A 253 -4.64 -16.35 21.19
C ASP A 253 -3.68 -16.39 22.40
N THR A 254 -2.60 -15.62 22.35
CA THR A 254 -1.66 -15.44 23.49
C THR A 254 -1.83 -14.10 24.18
N THR A 255 -2.97 -13.45 23.99
CA THR A 255 -3.31 -12.16 24.60
C THR A 255 -4.43 -12.36 25.63
N THR A 256 -4.24 -11.76 26.82
CA THR A 256 -5.20 -11.76 27.92
C THR A 256 -6.57 -11.24 27.45
N PRO A 257 -7.70 -11.89 27.81
CA PRO A 257 -9.01 -11.40 27.40
C PRO A 257 -9.35 -10.17 28.25
N LEU A 258 -9.53 -9.02 27.61
CA LEU A 258 -10.14 -7.87 28.28
C LEU A 258 -11.29 -7.32 27.42
N VAL A 259 -12.47 -7.69 27.90
CA VAL A 259 -13.68 -6.87 28.15
C VAL A 259 -13.96 -5.78 27.13
N GLU A 260 -15.15 -5.87 26.52
CA GLU A 260 -15.85 -4.76 25.86
C GLU A 260 -15.98 -3.58 26.84
N GLU A 261 -15.03 -2.66 26.81
CA GLU A 261 -15.22 -1.34 27.38
C GLU A 261 -15.54 -0.34 26.28
N LYS A 262 -16.69 0.30 26.48
CA LYS A 262 -17.23 1.37 25.66
C LYS A 262 -16.27 2.55 25.75
N TYR A 263 -15.59 2.87 24.66
CA TYR A 263 -14.52 3.85 24.71
C TYR A 263 -14.85 5.15 23.98
N VAL A 264 -14.63 6.22 24.74
CA VAL A 264 -14.63 7.64 24.38
C VAL A 264 -13.29 7.96 23.72
N GLU A 265 -13.30 8.80 22.68
CA GLU A 265 -12.12 9.21 21.89
C GLU A 265 -10.86 9.47 22.74
N PRO A 266 -9.73 8.84 22.35
CA PRO A 266 -8.45 9.47 22.48
C PRO A 266 -7.80 9.57 21.11
N ILE A 267 -7.40 10.81 20.87
CA ILE A 267 -6.37 11.25 19.96
C ILE A 267 -5.20 10.25 19.86
N CYS A 268 -5.01 9.72 18.65
CA CYS A 268 -3.75 9.38 17.98
C CYS A 268 -2.83 8.30 18.58
N GLY A 269 -2.77 7.13 17.92
CA GLY A 269 -1.71 6.15 18.12
C GLY A 269 -1.36 5.32 16.87
N VAL A 270 -0.12 5.48 16.40
CA VAL A 270 0.64 4.66 15.42
C VAL A 270 0.52 5.02 13.92
N GLY A 271 1.40 5.95 13.50
CA GLY A 271 2.54 5.56 12.65
C GLY A 271 2.49 5.85 11.15
N HIS A 272 2.06 7.04 10.72
CA HIS A 272 2.58 7.59 9.47
C HIS A 272 3.84 8.41 9.79
N TYR A 273 4.98 8.10 9.13
CA TYR A 273 6.19 8.91 9.24
C TYR A 273 5.98 10.27 8.55
N ILE A 274 6.74 11.29 8.95
CA ILE A 274 6.82 12.56 8.22
C ILE A 274 7.41 12.25 6.83
N GLU A 275 6.61 12.43 5.78
CA GLU A 275 7.01 12.15 4.39
C GLU A 275 7.91 13.27 3.87
N CYS A 276 7.54 14.53 4.16
CA CYS A 276 8.39 15.67 3.88
C CYS A 276 8.08 16.84 4.82
N ALA A 277 8.96 17.84 4.80
CA ALA A 277 8.80 19.09 5.53
C ALA A 277 9.46 20.24 4.79
N PHE A 278 8.97 21.46 5.01
CA PHE A 278 9.69 22.69 4.65
C PHE A 278 9.45 23.75 5.72
N ASN A 279 10.44 24.61 5.93
CA ASN A 279 10.40 25.64 6.96
C ASN A 279 9.97 27.00 6.37
N PHE A 280 9.47 27.86 7.25
CA PHE A 280 9.19 29.26 6.93
C PHE A 280 10.53 30.01 6.90
N SER A 281 10.70 30.90 5.91
CA SER A 281 11.89 31.74 5.83
C SER A 281 11.98 32.63 7.07
N ASN A 282 13.15 32.70 7.70
CA ASN A 282 13.43 33.56 8.86
C ASN A 282 12.49 33.34 10.07
N SER A 283 11.91 32.13 10.21
CA SER A 283 11.03 31.76 11.31
C SER A 283 11.39 30.37 11.84
N GLU A 284 11.00 30.10 13.08
CA GLU A 284 11.11 28.79 13.74
C GLU A 284 9.91 27.90 13.43
N GLU A 285 9.23 28.16 12.32
CA GLU A 285 8.02 27.45 11.89
C GLU A 285 8.28 26.52 10.71
N ALA A 286 7.55 25.42 10.65
CA ALA A 286 7.61 24.48 9.55
C ALA A 286 6.25 23.85 9.27
N TYR A 287 6.04 23.48 8.00
CA TYR A 287 5.02 22.52 7.63
C TYR A 287 5.62 21.11 7.63
N LEU A 288 4.92 20.19 8.27
CA LEU A 288 5.16 18.75 8.19
C LEU A 288 4.03 18.11 7.40
N PHE A 289 4.36 17.15 6.54
CA PHE A 289 3.39 16.42 5.71
C PHE A 289 3.44 14.93 6.02
N ILE A 290 2.25 14.35 6.13
CA ILE A 290 2.04 12.97 6.52
C ILE A 290 0.86 12.44 5.70
N ALA A 291 1.12 11.60 4.69
CA ALA A 291 0.11 11.17 3.73
C ALA A 291 -0.63 12.40 3.13
N ASP A 292 -1.94 12.47 3.24
CA ASP A 292 -2.78 13.58 2.76
C ASP A 292 -3.01 14.69 3.81
N GLN A 293 -2.27 14.65 4.92
CA GLN A 293 -2.41 15.61 6.01
C GLN A 293 -1.17 16.49 6.17
N CYS A 294 -1.37 17.67 6.74
CA CYS A 294 -0.29 18.56 7.14
C CYS A 294 -0.47 19.11 8.56
N LEU A 295 0.66 19.49 9.16
CA LEU A 295 0.75 20.21 10.43
C LEU A 295 1.65 21.43 10.25
N GLN A 296 1.25 22.57 10.81
CA GLN A 296 2.13 23.71 11.02
C GLN A 296 2.65 23.65 12.45
N ILE A 297 3.97 23.68 12.62
CA ILE A 297 4.63 23.61 13.92
C ILE A 297 5.55 24.80 14.13
N ASN A 298 5.83 25.14 15.39
CA ASN A 298 7.01 25.89 15.79
C ASN A 298 8.00 24.88 16.42
N TYR A 299 9.22 24.80 15.91
CA TYR A 299 10.22 23.81 16.36
C TYR A 299 11.25 24.37 17.37
N ALA A 300 11.15 25.66 17.73
CA ALA A 300 11.84 26.34 18.84
C ALA A 300 13.28 25.83 19.16
N PRO A 301 14.22 25.91 18.20
CA PRO A 301 15.52 25.24 18.30
C PRO A 301 16.31 25.69 19.53
N GLY A 302 16.86 24.74 20.28
CA GLY A 302 17.64 25.02 21.49
C GLY A 302 16.81 25.35 22.73
N THR A 303 15.49 25.23 22.65
CA THR A 303 14.56 25.38 23.78
C THR A 303 13.61 24.18 23.89
N THR A 304 12.64 24.24 24.80
CA THR A 304 11.56 23.24 24.96
C THR A 304 10.18 23.83 24.66
N ASN A 305 10.15 24.95 23.93
CA ASN A 305 8.93 25.70 23.61
C ASN A 305 8.32 25.28 22.26
N ASP A 306 8.72 24.14 21.71
CA ASP A 306 8.18 23.60 20.48
C ASP A 306 6.68 23.29 20.65
N LYS A 307 5.89 23.57 19.60
CA LYS A 307 4.42 23.44 19.66
C LYS A 307 3.81 23.25 18.28
N ILE A 308 2.64 22.62 18.25
CA ILE A 308 1.77 22.60 17.07
C ILE A 308 1.02 23.94 17.01
N ILE A 309 1.10 24.61 15.86
CA ILE A 309 0.38 25.87 15.59
C ILE A 309 -0.98 25.54 14.95
N LYS A 310 -0.99 24.70 13.91
CA LYS A 310 -2.20 24.29 13.17
C LYS A 310 -2.13 22.82 12.77
N GLY A 311 -3.28 22.16 12.67
CA GLY A 311 -3.41 20.75 12.27
C GLY A 311 -3.37 19.75 13.44
N PRO A 312 -3.41 18.44 13.15
CA PRO A 312 -3.42 17.82 11.83
C PRO A 312 -4.74 18.08 11.08
N MET A 313 -4.63 18.38 9.78
CA MET A 313 -5.75 18.63 8.89
C MET A 313 -5.39 18.17 7.48
N SER A 314 -6.39 18.02 6.59
CA SER A 314 -6.10 17.69 5.20
C SER A 314 -5.24 18.78 4.55
N ILE A 315 -4.38 18.42 3.60
CA ILE A 315 -3.56 19.39 2.86
C ILE A 315 -4.47 20.40 2.15
N GLY A 316 -5.64 19.97 1.68
CA GLY A 316 -6.63 20.85 1.06
C GLY A 316 -7.30 21.84 2.02
N ASP A 317 -7.30 21.58 3.32
CA ASP A 317 -7.82 22.52 4.33
C ASP A 317 -6.73 23.46 4.84
N GLY A 318 -5.51 22.94 5.05
CA GLY A 318 -4.36 23.74 5.48
C GLY A 318 -3.77 24.61 4.38
N LEU A 319 -3.85 24.16 3.12
CA LEU A 319 -3.37 24.86 1.93
C LEU A 319 -4.49 24.84 0.87
N PRO A 320 -5.55 25.67 1.00
CA PRO A 320 -6.75 25.60 0.15
C PRO A 320 -6.50 25.68 -1.36
N TYR A 321 -5.46 26.39 -1.78
CA TYR A 321 -5.06 26.51 -3.17
C TYR A 321 -4.43 25.23 -3.76
N LEU A 322 -4.23 24.18 -2.96
CA LEU A 322 -3.82 22.85 -3.41
C LEU A 322 -4.99 21.88 -3.56
N LYS A 323 -6.19 22.21 -3.06
CA LYS A 323 -7.33 21.30 -2.94
C LYS A 323 -7.69 20.55 -4.22
N ASP A 324 -7.63 21.23 -5.36
CA ASP A 324 -7.95 20.66 -6.68
C ASP A 324 -6.71 20.19 -7.46
N THR A 325 -5.61 19.90 -6.76
CA THR A 325 -4.34 19.49 -7.36
C THR A 325 -3.93 18.12 -6.87
N ILE A 326 -2.99 17.50 -7.58
CA ILE A 326 -2.39 16.24 -7.13
C ILE A 326 -1.72 16.35 -5.76
N PHE A 327 -1.37 17.54 -5.27
CA PHE A 327 -0.66 17.72 -4.00
C PHE A 327 -1.61 17.63 -2.79
N ALA A 328 -2.93 17.77 -2.98
CA ALA A 328 -3.92 17.64 -1.91
C ALA A 328 -3.91 16.26 -1.24
N ASN A 329 -3.53 15.22 -1.97
CA ASN A 329 -3.56 13.84 -1.48
C ASN A 329 -2.21 13.38 -0.89
N GLY A 330 -1.28 14.32 -0.69
CA GLY A 330 0.11 14.07 -0.25
C GLY A 330 1.24 14.65 -1.09
N ILE A 331 2.43 14.68 -0.50
CA ILE A 331 3.65 15.31 -1.05
C ILE A 331 4.83 14.39 -0.75
N ASP A 332 5.57 14.01 -1.80
CA ASP A 332 6.66 13.02 -1.68
C ASP A 332 7.98 13.67 -1.24
N ALA A 333 8.18 14.93 -1.62
CA ALA A 333 9.32 15.75 -1.20
C ALA A 333 8.98 17.24 -1.27
N ALA A 334 9.66 18.05 -0.45
CA ALA A 334 9.54 19.49 -0.51
C ALA A 334 10.86 20.17 -0.09
N PHE A 335 11.08 21.39 -0.55
CA PHE A 335 12.13 22.25 -0.01
C PHE A 335 11.77 23.74 -0.14
N THR A 336 12.28 24.54 0.79
CA THR A 336 12.09 25.99 0.81
C THR A 336 12.90 26.67 -0.29
N SER A 337 12.27 27.58 -1.03
CA SER A 337 12.94 28.45 -2.00
C SER A 337 13.86 29.44 -1.29
N SER A 338 14.77 30.07 -2.05
CA SER A 338 15.58 31.18 -1.55
C SER A 338 14.77 32.49 -1.38
N ARG A 339 13.55 32.53 -1.91
CA ARG A 339 12.62 33.66 -1.75
C ARG A 339 11.68 33.41 -0.57
N GLU A 340 11.31 34.48 0.13
CA GLU A 340 10.46 34.39 1.31
C GLU A 340 9.09 33.77 0.98
N ASN A 341 8.63 32.89 1.88
CA ASN A 341 7.33 32.22 1.81
C ASN A 341 7.09 31.43 0.53
N GLU A 342 8.16 30.99 -0.14
CA GLU A 342 8.08 30.14 -1.33
C GLU A 342 8.65 28.74 -1.07
N ALA A 343 7.97 27.70 -1.57
CA ALA A 343 8.43 26.32 -1.44
C ALA A 343 8.17 25.54 -2.73
N TYR A 344 9.08 24.63 -3.06
CA TYR A 344 8.88 23.63 -4.10
C TYR A 344 8.27 22.39 -3.48
N LEU A 345 7.16 21.92 -4.07
CA LEU A 345 6.51 20.66 -3.75
C LEU A 345 6.71 19.67 -4.89
N PHE A 346 6.94 18.41 -4.54
CA PHE A 346 7.16 17.33 -5.49
C PHE A 346 6.21 16.18 -5.20
N ARG A 347 5.59 15.67 -6.26
CA ARG A 347 4.81 14.45 -6.20
C ARG A 347 4.93 13.69 -7.51
N ASN A 348 5.30 12.41 -7.43
CA ASN A 348 5.68 11.58 -8.57
C ASN A 348 6.71 12.32 -9.44
N ASN A 349 6.37 12.58 -10.70
CA ASN A 349 7.18 13.34 -11.65
C ASN A 349 6.68 14.77 -11.89
N ILE A 350 5.92 15.33 -10.96
CA ILE A 350 5.33 16.67 -11.06
C ILE A 350 5.84 17.54 -9.91
N TYR A 351 6.14 18.80 -10.22
CA TYR A 351 6.51 19.80 -9.23
C TYR A 351 5.59 21.03 -9.32
N ALA A 352 5.48 21.74 -8.20
CA ALA A 352 4.91 23.06 -8.14
C ALA A 352 5.75 23.96 -7.22
N LEU A 353 5.90 25.23 -7.58
CA LEU A 353 6.37 26.30 -6.71
C LEU A 353 5.13 26.98 -6.13
N ILE A 354 5.03 27.04 -4.81
CA ILE A 354 3.94 27.68 -4.10
C ILE A 354 4.43 28.90 -3.34
N ASN A 355 3.51 29.84 -3.10
CA ASN A 355 3.63 30.86 -2.06
C ASN A 355 2.66 30.52 -0.93
N PHE A 356 3.17 30.34 0.30
CA PHE A 356 2.42 29.74 1.42
C PHE A 356 2.04 30.71 2.55
N VAL A 357 1.72 31.96 2.20
CA VAL A 357 1.24 32.98 3.17
C VAL A 357 -0.14 32.61 3.74
N GLU A 358 -0.40 33.02 4.99
CA GLU A 358 -1.64 32.70 5.72
C GLU A 358 -2.91 33.13 4.98
N ASP A 359 -2.88 34.31 4.35
CA ASP A 359 -3.98 34.84 3.53
C ASP A 359 -3.51 35.06 2.08
N GLY A 360 -4.12 34.35 1.13
CA GLY A 360 -3.84 34.53 -0.29
C GLY A 360 -2.70 33.67 -0.85
N GLY A 361 -2.35 32.57 -0.17
CA GLY A 361 -1.44 31.57 -0.71
C GLY A 361 -1.89 31.06 -2.08
N ARG A 362 -0.92 30.70 -2.93
CA ARG A 362 -1.17 30.35 -4.33
C ARG A 362 -0.05 29.49 -4.92
N ILE A 363 -0.37 28.79 -6.00
CA ILE A 363 0.64 28.18 -6.87
C ILE A 363 1.23 29.28 -7.77
N ILE A 364 2.54 29.49 -7.66
CA ILE A 364 3.29 30.44 -8.50
C ILE A 364 3.61 29.80 -9.85
N GLN A 365 4.06 28.54 -9.82
CA GLN A 365 4.48 27.81 -11.01
C GLN A 365 4.16 26.33 -10.87
N GLY A 366 3.78 25.70 -11.97
CA GLY A 366 3.28 24.32 -11.94
C GLY A 366 1.76 24.27 -11.73
N PRO A 367 1.17 23.08 -11.55
CA PRO A 367 1.82 21.77 -11.58
C PRO A 367 2.46 21.48 -12.95
N LYS A 368 3.76 21.19 -12.99
CA LYS A 368 4.51 20.90 -14.23
C LYS A 368 5.29 19.61 -14.08
N ARG A 369 5.41 18.85 -15.16
CA ARG A 369 6.27 17.66 -15.17
C ARG A 369 7.73 18.08 -15.05
N ILE A 370 8.50 17.30 -14.29
CA ILE A 370 9.95 17.39 -14.24
C ILE A 370 10.44 16.71 -15.53
N HIS A 371 10.99 17.49 -16.46
CA HIS A 371 11.55 16.95 -17.68
C HIS A 371 12.89 16.27 -17.37
N ARG A 372 13.09 15.10 -17.98
CA ARG A 372 14.32 14.32 -17.87
C ARG A 372 15.40 14.85 -18.79
#